data_AF-A0A1I8I6Z3-F1
#
_entry.id   AF-A0A1I8I6Z3-F1
#
_cell.length_a   1.000
_cell.length_b   1.000
_cell.length_c   1.000
_cell.angle_alpha   90.00
_cell.angle_beta   90.00
_cell.angle_gamma   90.00
#
_symmetry.space_group_name_H-M   'P 1'
#
loop_
_entity.id
_entity.type
_entity.pdbx_description
1 polymer ?
#
loop_
_entity_poly.entity_id
_entity_poly.type
_entity_poly.pdbx_seq_one_letter_code
_entity_poly.pdbx_strand_id
1 'polypeptide(L)'
;NIAAIAAGIFPVLGLFQFIDGISCISAGALRGCGRQATGALLVITAYYIIGLPVGIPVALTTSLRVFGLWLGLLIGICITAPTYIFLLCRQDWNRQAELAQERIQVAEERQQVYDTEAELEDSGRSPSTKAKRAASEA
;
A
#
# COMPACT_ATOMS: atom_id res chain seq x y z
N ASN A 1 -15.14 27.14 -27.42
CA ASN A 1 -16.17 26.34 -26.72
C ASN A 1 -15.46 25.25 -25.92
N ILE A 2 -15.14 25.55 -24.65
CA ILE A 2 -14.34 24.66 -23.79
C ILE A 2 -15.14 23.40 -23.40
N ALA A 3 -16.47 23.52 -23.30
CA ALA A 3 -17.36 22.40 -23.00
C ALA A 3 -17.33 21.32 -24.09
N ALA A 4 -17.27 21.70 -25.37
CA ALA A 4 -17.17 20.74 -26.48
C ALA A 4 -15.82 19.98 -26.50
N ILE A 5 -14.73 20.65 -26.13
CA ILE A 5 -13.40 20.02 -26.02
C ILE A 5 -13.37 19.09 -24.81
N ALA A 6 -13.93 19.50 -23.67
CA ALA A 6 -14.04 18.67 -22.48
C ALA A 6 -14.89 17.41 -22.74
N ALA A 7 -16.03 17.56 -23.43
CA ALA A 7 -16.91 16.46 -23.82
C ALA A 7 -16.18 15.33 -24.58
N GLY A 8 -15.22 15.67 -25.45
CA GLY A 8 -14.44 14.68 -26.20
C GLY A 8 -13.40 13.93 -25.38
N ILE A 9 -12.91 14.51 -24.27
CA ILE A 9 -11.83 13.95 -23.45
C ILE A 9 -12.38 13.06 -22.32
N PHE A 10 -13.62 13.30 -21.86
CA PHE A 10 -14.23 12.54 -20.76
C PHE A 10 -14.24 11.02 -20.93
N PRO A 11 -14.55 10.43 -22.11
CA PRO A 11 -14.53 8.97 -22.26
C PRO A 11 -13.13 8.38 -22.04
N VAL A 12 -12.10 9.07 -22.53
CA VAL A 12 -10.70 8.66 -22.37
C VAL A 12 -10.27 8.76 -20.91
N LEU A 13 -10.65 9.85 -20.22
CA LEU A 13 -10.40 10.01 -18.79
C LEU A 13 -11.15 8.98 -17.94
N GLY A 14 -12.38 8.62 -18.32
CA GLY A 14 -13.15 7.59 -17.66
C GLY A 14 -12.47 6.22 -17.73
N LEU A 15 -11.98 5.85 -18.92
CA LEU A 15 -11.22 4.60 -19.09
C LEU A 15 -9.90 4.63 -18.32
N PHE A 16 -9.18 5.76 -18.36
CA PHE A 16 -7.95 5.94 -17.58
C PHE A 16 -8.20 5.73 -16.08
N GLN A 17 -9.21 6.42 -15.53
CA GLN A 17 -9.54 6.34 -14.12
C GLN A 17 -9.99 4.93 -13.71
N PHE A 18 -10.65 4.20 -14.61
CA PHE A 18 -11.04 2.81 -14.39
C PHE A 18 -9.82 1.89 -14.24
N ILE A 19 -8.84 2.01 -15.14
CA ILE A 19 -7.59 1.22 -15.10
C ILE A 19 -6.76 1.58 -13.87
N ASP A 20 -6.68 2.86 -13.54
CA ASP A 20 -6.03 3.35 -12.32
C ASP A 20 -6.69 2.78 -11.05
N GLY A 21 -8.02 2.72 -11.03
CA GLY A 21 -8.79 2.08 -9.96
C GLY A 21 -8.44 0.61 -9.77
N ILE A 22 -8.35 -0.17 -10.85
CA ILE A 22 -7.94 -1.59 -10.80
C ILE A 22 -6.53 -1.73 -10.23
N SER A 23 -5.62 -0.85 -10.65
CA SER A 23 -4.24 -0.84 -10.15
C SER A 23 -4.19 -0.56 -8.65
N CYS A 24 -4.97 0.41 -8.18
CA CYS A 24 -5.05 0.79 -6.78
C CYS A 24 -5.61 -0.33 -5.89
N ILE A 25 -6.71 -0.96 -6.31
CA ILE A 25 -7.32 -2.09 -5.60
C ILE A 25 -6.35 -3.26 -5.54
N SER A 26 -5.72 -3.59 -6.67
CA SER A 26 -4.81 -4.72 -6.76
C SER A 26 -3.54 -4.51 -5.93
N ALA A 27 -2.99 -3.29 -5.95
CA ALA A 27 -1.89 -2.90 -5.08
C ALA A 27 -2.29 -2.97 -3.60
N GLY A 28 -3.52 -2.56 -3.25
CA GLY A 28 -4.08 -2.68 -1.91
C GLY A 28 -4.16 -4.13 -1.43
N ALA A 29 -4.69 -5.03 -2.25
CA ALA A 29 -4.74 -6.46 -1.96
C ALA A 29 -3.34 -7.05 -1.72
N LEU A 30 -2.37 -6.71 -2.57
CA LEU A 30 -1.00 -7.21 -2.43
C LEU A 30 -0.32 -6.70 -1.13
N ARG A 31 -0.60 -5.47 -0.73
CA ARG A 31 -0.18 -4.94 0.58
C ARG A 31 -0.83 -5.69 1.74
N GLY A 32 -2.12 -6.03 1.62
CA GLY A 32 -2.83 -6.86 2.61
C GLY A 32 -2.20 -8.24 2.81
N CYS A 33 -1.64 -8.85 1.76
CA CYS A 33 -0.90 -10.10 1.87
C CYS A 33 0.50 -9.95 2.53
N GLY A 34 0.96 -8.73 2.82
CA GLY A 34 2.31 -8.46 3.32
C GLY A 34 3.38 -8.43 2.23
N ARG A 35 2.98 -8.31 0.96
CA ARG A 35 3.88 -8.27 -0.21
C ARG A 35 4.09 -6.84 -0.73
N GLN A 36 4.06 -5.85 0.15
CA GLN A 36 4.22 -4.43 -0.20
C GLN A 36 5.55 -4.13 -0.91
N ALA A 37 6.64 -4.84 -0.58
CA ALA A 37 7.95 -4.60 -1.19
C ALA A 37 7.95 -4.91 -2.70
N THR A 38 7.30 -6.00 -3.11
CA THR A 38 7.14 -6.34 -4.53
C THR A 38 6.32 -5.28 -5.28
N GLY A 39 5.22 -4.81 -4.67
CA GLY A 39 4.41 -3.74 -5.26
C GLY A 39 5.16 -2.40 -5.36
N ALA A 40 5.92 -2.04 -4.33
CA ALA A 40 6.74 -0.83 -4.35
C ALA A 40 7.81 -0.88 -5.45
N LEU A 41 8.51 -2.00 -5.60
CA LEU A 41 9.50 -2.18 -6.66
C LEU A 41 8.87 -2.06 -8.05
N LEU A 42 7.68 -2.64 -8.24
CA LEU A 42 6.95 -2.57 -9.51
C LEU A 42 6.58 -1.12 -9.87
N VAL A 43 6.03 -0.37 -8.92
CA VAL A 43 5.66 1.05 -9.12
C VAL A 43 6.90 1.88 -9.41
N ILE A 44 7.98 1.73 -8.63
CA ILE A 44 9.22 2.48 -8.85
C ILE A 44 9.75 2.20 -10.25
N THR A 45 9.80 0.93 -10.65
CA THR A 45 10.31 0.54 -11.98
C THR A 45 9.44 1.10 -13.09
N ALA A 46 8.11 0.92 -13.00
CA ALA A 46 7.20 1.36 -14.05
C ALA A 46 7.16 2.88 -14.22
N TYR A 47 7.17 3.65 -13.13
CA TYR A 47 7.07 5.11 -13.22
C TYR A 47 8.44 5.79 -13.40
N TYR A 48 9.46 5.38 -12.67
CA TYR A 48 10.74 6.10 -12.66
C TYR A 48 11.74 5.57 -13.69
N ILE A 49 11.73 4.26 -13.96
CA ILE A 49 12.68 3.65 -14.92
C ILE A 49 12.09 3.65 -16.34
N ILE A 50 10.76 3.63 -16.49
CA ILE A 50 10.11 3.58 -17.80
C ILE A 50 9.30 4.86 -18.07
N GLY A 51 8.35 5.19 -17.20
CA GLY A 51 7.43 6.32 -17.40
C GLY A 51 8.14 7.67 -17.54
N LEU A 52 9.10 7.97 -16.66
CA LEU A 52 9.86 9.22 -16.71
C LEU A 52 10.80 9.31 -17.92
N PRO A 53 11.62 8.29 -18.24
CA PRO A 53 12.46 8.33 -19.43
C PRO A 53 11.68 8.43 -20.74
N VAL A 54 10.44 7.98 -20.79
CA VAL A 54 9.55 8.20 -21.95
C VAL A 54 8.87 9.56 -21.89
N GLY A 55 8.37 9.96 -20.72
CA GLY A 55 7.58 11.18 -20.55
C GLY A 55 8.38 12.48 -20.67
N ILE A 56 9.59 12.53 -20.11
CA ILE A 56 10.43 13.74 -20.11
C ILE A 56 10.84 14.15 -21.53
N PRO A 57 11.39 13.26 -22.39
CA PRO A 57 11.71 13.64 -23.76
C PRO A 57 10.48 14.11 -24.51
N VAL A 58 9.35 13.38 -24.44
CA VAL A 58 8.11 13.74 -25.14
C VAL A 58 7.59 15.11 -24.70
N ALA A 59 7.69 15.42 -23.41
CA ALA A 59 7.29 16.70 -22.84
C ALA A 59 8.19 17.88 -23.27
N LEU A 60 9.48 17.63 -23.49
CA LEU A 60 10.46 18.66 -23.83
C LEU A 60 10.64 18.86 -25.34
N THR A 61 10.54 17.80 -26.15
CA THR A 61 10.79 17.86 -27.60
C THR A 61 9.54 18.22 -28.39
N THR A 62 8.36 17.91 -27.87
CA THR A 62 7.09 18.08 -28.60
C THR A 62 6.28 19.23 -28.01
N SER A 63 5.41 19.84 -28.81
CA SER A 63 4.49 20.89 -28.36
C SER A 63 3.48 20.45 -27.29
N LEU A 64 3.47 19.15 -26.96
CA LEU A 64 2.57 18.53 -25.98
C LEU A 64 2.88 18.92 -24.52
N ARG A 65 4.09 19.44 -24.20
CA ARG A 65 4.45 19.95 -22.85
C ARG A 65 3.99 18.99 -21.73
N VAL A 66 3.12 19.45 -20.84
CA VAL A 66 2.56 18.70 -19.70
C VAL A 66 1.88 17.40 -20.15
N PHE A 67 1.25 17.40 -21.33
CA PHE A 67 0.60 16.19 -21.87
C PHE A 67 1.61 15.06 -22.16
N GLY A 68 2.86 15.39 -22.47
CA GLY A 68 3.93 14.40 -22.60
C GLY A 68 4.22 13.65 -21.29
N LEU A 69 4.15 14.34 -20.15
CA LEU A 69 4.28 13.71 -18.83
C LEU A 69 3.09 12.80 -18.51
N TRP A 70 1.87 13.23 -18.86
CA TRP A 70 0.66 12.39 -18.73
C TRP A 70 0.76 11.11 -19.56
N LEU A 71 1.33 11.19 -20.77
CA LEU A 71 1.56 10.00 -21.59
C LEU A 71 2.57 9.03 -20.94
N GLY A 72 3.64 9.55 -20.33
CA GLY A 72 4.58 8.73 -19.55
C GLY A 72 3.92 8.06 -18.34
N LEU A 73 3.04 8.78 -17.64
CA LEU A 73 2.24 8.25 -16.53
C LEU A 73 1.29 7.13 -17.00
N LEU A 74 0.61 7.34 -18.12
CA LEU A 74 -0.28 6.35 -18.73
C LEU A 74 0.47 5.05 -19.06
N ILE A 75 1.68 5.15 -19.62
CA ILE A 75 2.53 3.99 -19.90
C ILE A 75 2.89 3.25 -18.60
N GLY A 76 3.23 3.99 -17.54
CA GLY A 76 3.47 3.41 -16.22
C GLY A 76 2.26 2.63 -15.67
N ILE A 77 1.05 3.20 -15.79
CA ILE A 77 -0.21 2.54 -15.37
C ILE A 77 -0.49 1.30 -16.21
N CYS A 78 -0.29 1.38 -17.53
CA CYS A 78 -0.48 0.25 -18.43
C CYS A 78 0.48 -0.93 -18.15
N ILE A 79 1.61 -0.70 -17.49
CA ILE A 79 2.53 -1.76 -17.06
C ILE A 79 2.16 -2.28 -15.66
N THR A 80 1.87 -1.37 -14.72
CA THR A 80 1.58 -1.74 -13.34
C THR A 80 0.25 -2.47 -13.19
N ALA A 81 -0.84 -2.01 -13.82
CA ALA A 81 -2.17 -2.61 -13.71
C ALA A 81 -2.19 -4.11 -14.06
N PRO A 82 -1.79 -4.53 -15.28
CA PRO A 82 -1.82 -5.95 -15.65
C PRO A 82 -0.84 -6.78 -14.83
N THR A 83 0.31 -6.22 -14.43
CA THR A 83 1.28 -6.94 -13.61
C THR A 83 0.73 -7.19 -12.20
N TYR A 84 0.06 -6.22 -11.60
CA TYR A 84 -0.62 -6.41 -10.32
C TYR A 84 -1.72 -7.47 -10.38
N ILE A 85 -2.56 -7.42 -11.42
CA ILE A 85 -3.60 -8.43 -11.65
C ILE A 85 -2.94 -9.82 -11.80
N PHE A 86 -1.90 -9.93 -12.62
CA PHE A 86 -1.19 -11.19 -12.81
C PHE A 86 -0.60 -11.75 -11.50
N LEU A 87 0.02 -10.90 -10.67
CA LEU A 87 0.56 -11.29 -9.38
C LEU A 87 -0.51 -11.77 -8.39
N LEU A 88 -1.72 -11.19 -8.45
CA LEU A 88 -2.86 -11.61 -7.65
C LEU A 88 -3.48 -12.91 -8.16
N CYS A 89 -3.65 -13.05 -9.47
CA CYS A 89 -4.18 -14.28 -10.08
C CYS A 89 -3.26 -15.48 -9.84
N ARG A 90 -1.94 -15.26 -9.79
CA ARG A 90 -0.96 -16.30 -9.45
C ARG A 90 -0.76 -16.51 -7.96
N GLN A 91 -1.44 -15.75 -7.11
CA GLN A 91 -1.25 -15.86 -5.67
C GLN A 91 -1.97 -17.09 -5.13
N ASP A 92 -1.27 -17.87 -4.32
CA ASP A 92 -1.88 -19.00 -3.61
C ASP A 92 -2.65 -18.47 -2.41
N TRP A 93 -3.96 -18.29 -2.60
CA TRP A 93 -4.86 -17.77 -1.58
C TRP A 93 -4.99 -18.71 -0.37
N ASN A 94 -4.82 -20.02 -0.55
CA ASN A 94 -4.84 -20.97 0.57
C ASN A 94 -3.63 -20.71 1.48
N ARG A 95 -2.44 -20.59 0.86
CA ARG A 95 -1.23 -20.26 1.61
C ARG A 95 -1.30 -18.89 2.28
N GLN A 96 -1.91 -17.89 1.63
CA GLN A 96 -2.10 -16.57 2.24
C GLN A 96 -3.09 -16.63 3.42
N ALA A 97 -4.13 -17.47 3.36
CA ALA A 97 -5.06 -17.66 4.46
C ALA A 97 -4.38 -18.32 5.68
N GLU A 98 -3.56 -19.34 5.46
CA GLU A 98 -2.75 -19.96 6.52
C GLU A 98 -1.80 -18.95 7.18
N LEU A 99 -1.06 -18.20 6.36
CA LEU A 99 -0.14 -17.16 6.87
C LEU A 99 -0.87 -16.07 7.66
N ALA A 100 -2.11 -15.73 7.26
CA ALA A 100 -2.92 -14.77 8.00
C ALA A 100 -3.33 -15.33 9.37
N GLN A 101 -3.68 -16.61 9.46
CA GLN A 101 -4.00 -17.27 10.73
C GLN A 101 -2.77 -17.36 11.65
N GLU A 102 -1.62 -17.77 11.11
CA GLU A 102 -0.35 -17.83 11.86
C GLU A 102 0.00 -16.45 12.46
N ARG A 103 -0.16 -15.37 11.68
CA ARG A 103 0.09 -14.00 12.17
C ARG A 103 -0.86 -13.58 13.30
N ILE A 104 -2.09 -14.06 13.30
CA ILE A 104 -3.06 -13.76 14.37
C ILE A 104 -2.68 -14.54 15.64
N GLN A 105 -2.37 -15.82 15.53
CA GLN A 105 -1.96 -16.66 16.67
C GLN A 105 -0.72 -16.09 17.38
N VAL A 106 0.31 -15.72 16.62
CA VAL A 106 1.52 -15.09 17.18
C VAL A 106 1.20 -13.75 17.86
N ALA A 107 0.24 -12.98 17.33
CA ALA A 107 -0.18 -11.73 17.96
C ALA A 107 -0.93 -11.97 19.28
N GLU A 108 -1.77 -13.00 19.34
CA GLU A 108 -2.48 -13.41 20.56
C GLU A 108 -1.51 -13.92 21.64
N GLU A 109 -0.57 -14.80 21.27
CA GLU A 109 0.47 -15.28 22.20
C GLU A 109 1.30 -14.12 22.76
N ARG A 110 1.70 -13.19 21.89
CA ARG A 110 2.45 -12.00 22.32
C ARG A 110 1.64 -11.14 23.27
N GLN A 111 0.33 -10.98 23.02
CA GLN A 111 -0.55 -10.24 23.92
C GLN A 111 -0.69 -10.94 25.28
N GLN A 112 -0.85 -12.26 25.31
CA GLN A 112 -0.94 -13.03 26.55
C GLN A 112 0.33 -12.92 27.41
N VAL A 113 1.51 -12.91 26.79
CA VAL A 113 2.77 -12.69 27.49
C VAL A 113 2.79 -11.31 28.15
N TYR A 114 2.40 -10.25 27.42
CA TYR A 114 2.32 -8.90 27.98
C TYR A 114 1.32 -8.80 29.14
N ASP A 115 0.15 -9.42 29.00
CA ASP A 115 -0.88 -9.41 30.04
C ASP A 115 -0.38 -10.15 31.30
N THR A 116 0.30 -11.29 31.12
CA THR A 116 0.91 -12.06 32.22
C THR A 116 2.04 -11.27 32.89
N GLU A 117 2.91 -10.60 32.12
CA GLU A 117 3.98 -9.74 32.67
C GLU A 117 3.38 -8.58 33.48
N ALA A 118 2.32 -7.95 32.99
CA ALA A 118 1.63 -6.87 33.70
C ALA A 118 0.97 -7.35 35.00
N GLU A 119 0.37 -8.55 35.02
CA GLU A 119 -0.19 -9.16 36.23
C GLU A 119 0.90 -9.50 37.26
N LEU A 120 2.05 -10.01 36.81
CA LEU A 120 3.20 -10.29 37.68
C LEU A 120 3.80 -9.00 38.26
N GLU A 121 3.89 -7.94 37.46
CA GLU A 121 4.31 -6.61 37.94
C GLU A 121 3.34 -6.03 38.96
N ASP A 122 2.02 -6.12 38.75
CA ASP A 122 1.03 -5.63 39.71
C ASP A 122 1.00 -6.47 41.00
N SER A 123 1.18 -7.80 40.89
CA SER A 123 1.26 -8.72 42.02
C SER A 123 2.54 -8.52 42.84
N GLY A 124 3.69 -8.33 42.17
CA GLY A 124 4.96 -7.94 42.78
C GLY A 124 4.90 -6.54 43.42
N ARG A 125 4.00 -5.69 42.91
CA ARG A 125 3.60 -4.42 43.53
C ARG A 125 2.51 -4.65 44.58
N SER A 126 2.78 -5.54 45.54
CA SER A 126 1.98 -5.75 46.76
C SER A 126 1.43 -4.43 47.32
N PRO A 127 0.22 -4.40 47.92
CA PRO A 127 -0.33 -3.21 48.58
C PRO A 127 0.67 -2.54 49.53
N SER A 128 1.58 -3.34 50.12
CA SER A 128 2.67 -2.86 50.97
C SER A 128 3.71 -2.01 50.23
N THR A 129 4.03 -2.31 48.97
CA THR A 129 4.95 -1.54 48.11
C THR A 129 4.30 -0.26 47.61
N LYS A 130 3.00 -0.31 47.22
CA LYS A 130 2.22 0.90 46.87
C LYS A 130 2.08 1.82 48.09
N ALA A 131 1.78 1.29 49.27
CA ALA A 131 1.67 2.05 50.52
C ALA A 131 3.01 2.67 50.95
N LYS A 132 4.13 1.94 50.83
CA LYS A 132 5.47 2.48 51.11
C LYS A 132 5.87 3.60 50.14
N ARG A 133 5.49 3.50 48.87
CA ARG A 133 5.77 4.54 47.86
C ARG A 133 4.92 5.79 48.10
N ALA A 134 3.62 5.62 48.37
CA ALA A 134 2.72 6.72 48.71
C ALA A 134 3.12 7.43 50.02
N ALA A 135 3.62 6.71 51.01
CA ALA A 135 4.14 7.28 52.25
C ALA A 135 5.54 7.93 52.11
N SER A 136 6.26 7.66 51.02
CA SER A 136 7.55 8.30 50.70
C SER A 136 7.39 9.57 49.85
N GLU A 137 6.23 9.75 49.22
CA GLU A 137 5.91 10.88 48.34
C GLU A 137 5.06 11.96 49.04
N ALA A 138 4.60 11.69 50.27
CA ALA A 138 3.88 12.62 51.15
C ALA A 138 4.79 13.19 52.25
#